data_AF-A0A7K4HCF6-F1
#
_entry.id   AF-A0A7K4HCF6-F1
#
_cell.length_a   1.000
_cell.length_b   1.000
_cell.length_c   1.000
_cell.angle_alpha   90.00
_cell.angle_beta   90.00
_cell.angle_gamma   90.00
#
_symmetry.space_group_name_H-M   'P 1'
#
loop_
_entity.id
_entity.type
_entity.pdbx_description
1 polymer ?
#
loop_
_entity_poly.entity_id
_entity_poly.type
_entity_poly.pdbx_seq_one_letter_code
_entity_poly.pdbx_strand_id
1 'polypeptide(L)'
;MIDKNDLTIGESVFFPIRGKGAKGSIVRKNKRTVTVLDTTNSRVYRVPYSLLFKDITFSRRPLTFENSELLTEEELRDLADELKKEYRYVFKTFNSEQTKLLESVKIKWSKRSTYRRGGYYLKSSKGQLKNEISISSTFKNTPKEVIKLVLFHELLHIKHLNHSKEFRSLEESFTNFEKVDEIMGKILVEYRIRRMKNLT
;
A
#
# COMPACT_ATOMS: atom_id res chain seq x y z
N MET A 1 3.40 7.20 14.90
CA MET A 1 3.91 5.93 14.33
C MET A 1 5.35 5.82 14.75
N ILE A 2 5.80 4.63 15.13
CA ILE A 2 7.13 4.47 15.72
C ILE A 2 8.15 4.24 14.61
N ASP A 3 9.29 4.94 14.66
CA ASP A 3 10.44 4.60 13.83
C ASP A 3 10.89 3.17 14.19
N LYS A 4 11.21 2.35 13.18
CA LYS A 4 11.76 1.00 13.37
C LYS A 4 13.04 1.03 14.22
N ASN A 5 13.81 2.12 14.14
CA ASN A 5 15.05 2.31 14.88
C ASN A 5 14.80 2.62 16.35
N ASP A 6 13.68 3.29 16.67
CA ASP A 6 13.30 3.69 18.04
C ASP A 6 12.67 2.56 18.87
N LEU A 7 12.47 1.39 18.26
CA LEU A 7 11.81 0.25 18.89
C LEU A 7 12.80 -0.72 19.54
N THR A 8 12.53 -1.08 20.79
CA THR A 8 13.35 -2.05 21.55
C THR A 8 12.60 -3.36 21.81
N ILE A 9 13.33 -4.47 21.95
CA ILE A 9 12.73 -5.74 22.36
C ILE A 9 12.26 -5.59 23.82
N GLY A 10 11.06 -6.08 24.13
CA GLY A 10 10.40 -5.89 25.42
C GLY A 10 9.51 -4.66 25.50
N GLU A 11 9.63 -3.72 24.57
CA GLU A 11 8.84 -2.48 24.57
C GLU A 11 7.34 -2.77 24.35
N SER A 12 6.48 -2.08 25.10
CA SER A 12 5.03 -2.14 24.92
C SER A 12 4.60 -1.30 23.73
N VAL A 13 3.82 -1.89 22.85
CA VAL A 13 3.26 -1.26 21.65
C VAL A 13 1.78 -1.57 21.51
N PHE A 14 1.08 -0.69 20.83
CA PHE A 14 -0.30 -0.89 20.41
C PHE A 14 -0.35 -1.25 18.93
N PHE A 15 -1.30 -2.10 18.55
CA PHE A 15 -1.48 -2.53 17.16
C PHE A 15 -2.91 -3.00 16.86
N PRO A 16 -3.37 -2.94 15.59
CA PRO A 16 -4.72 -3.32 15.23
C PRO A 16 -4.87 -4.84 15.01
N ILE A 17 -5.82 -5.48 15.68
CA ILE A 17 -6.24 -6.88 15.48
C ILE A 17 -7.72 -6.91 15.12
N ARG A 18 -8.07 -7.43 13.94
CA ARG A 18 -9.47 -7.63 13.50
C ARG A 18 -10.38 -6.40 13.68
N GLY A 19 -9.84 -5.20 13.52
CA GLY A 19 -10.61 -3.96 13.70
C GLY A 19 -10.80 -3.52 15.16
N LYS A 20 -10.02 -4.07 16.09
CA LYS A 20 -9.87 -3.60 17.46
C LYS A 20 -8.41 -3.23 17.74
N GLY A 21 -8.17 -2.28 18.63
CA GLY A 21 -6.83 -2.02 19.15
C GLY A 21 -6.43 -3.10 20.17
N ALA A 22 -5.20 -3.55 20.12
CA ALA A 22 -4.59 -4.46 21.08
C ALA A 22 -3.27 -3.88 21.59
N LYS A 23 -2.86 -4.33 22.78
CA LYS A 23 -1.57 -3.99 23.39
C LYS A 23 -0.71 -5.25 23.44
N GLY A 24 0.59 -5.11 23.24
CA GLY A 24 1.51 -6.23 23.39
C GLY A 24 2.96 -5.79 23.51
N SER A 25 3.85 -6.73 23.79
CA SER A 25 5.29 -6.49 23.91
C SER A 25 6.05 -7.00 22.70
N ILE A 26 7.07 -6.26 22.27
CA ILE A 26 7.92 -6.67 21.15
C ILE A 26 8.78 -7.85 21.56
N VAL A 27 8.67 -8.96 20.83
CA VAL A 27 9.47 -10.17 21.08
C VAL A 27 10.61 -10.30 20.07
N ARG A 28 10.40 -9.85 18.83
CA ARG A 28 11.41 -9.97 17.75
C ARG A 28 11.24 -8.89 16.69
N LYS A 29 12.35 -8.31 16.24
CA LYS A 29 12.40 -7.38 15.11
C LYS A 29 12.84 -8.11 13.84
N ASN A 30 12.18 -7.85 12.71
CA ASN A 30 12.62 -8.27 11.38
C ASN A 30 12.73 -7.05 10.47
N LYS A 31 13.17 -7.20 9.21
CA LYS A 31 13.34 -6.07 8.26
C LYS A 31 12.06 -5.24 8.09
N ARG A 32 10.88 -5.88 7.97
CA ARG A 32 9.59 -5.21 7.66
C ARG A 32 8.52 -5.33 8.74
N THR A 33 8.72 -6.23 9.69
CA THR A 33 7.70 -6.61 10.66
C THR A 33 8.32 -6.82 12.02
N VAL A 34 7.57 -6.51 13.05
CA VAL A 34 7.84 -6.93 14.41
C VAL A 34 6.96 -8.14 14.76
N THR A 35 7.45 -8.99 15.64
CA THR A 35 6.66 -9.99 16.33
C THR A 35 6.25 -9.42 17.68
N VAL A 36 4.94 -9.34 17.94
CA VAL A 36 4.36 -8.81 19.18
C VAL A 36 3.64 -9.94 19.93
N LEU A 37 3.88 -10.05 21.23
CA LEU A 37 3.09 -10.88 22.14
C LEU A 37 1.95 -10.04 22.71
N ASP A 38 0.72 -10.39 22.35
CA ASP A 38 -0.49 -9.73 22.86
C ASP A 38 -0.63 -10.00 24.37
N THR A 39 -0.69 -8.92 25.16
CA THR A 39 -0.74 -9.00 26.62
C THR A 39 -2.08 -9.50 27.15
N THR A 40 -3.12 -9.49 26.33
CA THR A 40 -4.50 -9.84 26.72
C THR A 40 -4.84 -11.30 26.48
N ASN A 41 -4.23 -11.96 25.50
CA ASN A 41 -4.57 -13.34 25.13
C ASN A 41 -3.34 -14.24 24.92
N SER A 42 -2.14 -13.74 25.22
CA SER A 42 -0.86 -14.45 25.07
C SER A 42 -0.59 -14.99 23.66
N ARG A 43 -1.25 -14.45 22.63
CA ARG A 43 -1.02 -14.84 21.24
C ARG A 43 0.08 -13.99 20.62
N VAL A 44 0.78 -14.60 19.68
CA VAL A 44 1.87 -13.95 18.95
C VAL A 44 1.37 -13.47 17.60
N TYR A 45 1.62 -12.20 17.30
CA TYR A 45 1.23 -11.56 16.05
C TYR A 45 2.46 -11.05 15.31
N ARG A 46 2.48 -11.23 13.98
CA ARG A 46 3.46 -10.59 13.12
C ARG A 46 2.85 -9.31 12.55
N VAL A 47 3.37 -8.18 12.98
CA VAL A 47 2.79 -6.85 12.75
C VAL A 47 3.79 -6.01 11.96
N PRO A 48 3.44 -5.43 10.81
CA PRO A 48 4.27 -4.45 10.12
C PRO A 48 4.56 -3.25 11.04
N TYR A 49 5.78 -2.68 10.96
CA TYR A 49 6.13 -1.50 11.77
C TYR A 49 5.17 -0.34 11.58
N SER A 50 4.65 -0.19 10.36
CA SER A 50 3.65 0.80 10.03
C SER A 50 2.36 0.69 10.84
N LEU A 51 2.07 -0.45 11.47
CA LEU A 51 0.87 -0.68 12.28
C LEU A 51 1.12 -0.56 13.79
N LEU A 52 2.29 -0.10 14.24
CA LEU A 52 2.65 0.03 15.65
C LEU A 52 2.51 1.47 16.17
N PHE A 53 2.05 1.60 17.41
CA PHE A 53 1.93 2.88 18.13
C PHE A 53 2.51 2.77 19.54
N LYS A 54 3.17 3.84 20.03
CA LYS A 54 3.61 3.92 21.44
C LYS A 54 2.42 4.13 22.37
N ASP A 55 1.37 4.76 21.84
CA ASP A 55 0.16 5.16 22.55
C ASP A 55 -1.07 5.19 21.63
N ILE A 56 -2.27 5.14 22.23
CA ILE A 56 -3.56 5.15 21.53
C ILE A 56 -4.01 6.60 21.21
N THR A 57 -3.12 7.59 21.25
CA THR A 57 -3.49 9.00 20.98
C THR A 57 -3.74 9.19 19.48
N PHE A 58 -4.96 8.87 19.07
CA PHE A 58 -5.38 9.04 17.69
C PHE A 58 -5.86 10.46 17.46
N SER A 59 -5.13 11.21 16.62
CA SER A 59 -5.63 12.46 16.06
C SER A 59 -7.02 12.23 15.46
N ARG A 60 -8.00 13.06 15.85
CA ARG A 60 -9.34 13.07 15.27
C ARG A 60 -9.34 13.65 13.84
N ARG A 61 -8.27 14.34 13.45
CA ARG A 61 -8.17 15.00 12.15
C ARG A 61 -7.72 14.01 11.08
N PRO A 62 -8.26 14.09 9.85
CA PRO A 62 -7.69 13.40 8.71
C PRO A 62 -6.20 13.61 8.56
N LEU A 63 -5.48 12.59 8.07
CA LEU A 63 -4.22 12.84 7.38
C LEU A 63 -4.55 13.78 6.21
N THR A 64 -4.33 15.06 6.47
CA THR A 64 -4.25 16.10 5.47
C THR A 64 -2.82 16.10 4.98
N PHE A 65 -2.63 15.78 3.71
CA PHE A 65 -1.33 15.91 3.07
C PHE A 65 -1.22 17.33 2.55
N GLU A 66 -0.26 18.09 3.08
CA GLU A 66 0.08 19.40 2.50
C GLU A 66 0.44 19.19 1.02
N ASN A 67 -0.14 20.00 0.13
CA ASN A 67 0.02 19.92 -1.33
C ASN A 67 -0.62 18.69 -2.02
N SER A 68 -1.66 18.07 -1.45
CA SER A 68 -2.45 17.08 -2.21
C SER A 68 -3.45 17.76 -3.14
N GLU A 69 -3.15 17.80 -4.42
CA GLU A 69 -4.13 18.15 -5.45
C GLU A 69 -4.99 16.93 -5.81
N LEU A 70 -6.27 17.17 -6.08
CA LEU A 70 -7.19 16.12 -6.51
C LEU A 70 -6.85 15.68 -7.93
N LEU A 71 -6.15 14.56 -8.10
CA LEU A 71 -5.85 14.06 -9.43
C LEU A 71 -7.13 13.66 -10.20
N THR A 72 -7.23 14.19 -11.41
CA THR A 72 -8.19 13.83 -12.46
C THR A 72 -7.87 12.42 -13.01
N GLU A 73 -8.74 11.90 -13.89
CA GLU A 73 -8.45 10.64 -14.56
C GLU A 73 -7.39 10.80 -15.66
N GLU A 74 -7.33 11.97 -16.30
CA GLU A 74 -6.31 12.31 -17.29
C GLU A 74 -4.91 12.33 -16.65
N GLU A 75 -4.75 13.06 -15.54
CA GLU A 75 -3.48 13.11 -14.81
C GLU A 75 -3.05 11.74 -14.26
N LEU A 76 -4.01 10.86 -13.93
CA LEU A 76 -3.72 9.48 -13.52
C LEU A 76 -3.14 8.66 -14.69
N ARG A 77 -3.62 8.88 -15.90
CA ARG A 77 -3.10 8.23 -17.11
C ARG A 77 -1.73 8.78 -17.47
N ASP A 78 -1.56 10.10 -17.42
CA ASP A 78 -0.26 10.75 -17.65
C ASP A 78 0.79 10.22 -16.68
N LEU A 79 0.44 10.10 -15.40
CA LEU A 79 1.28 9.48 -14.38
C LEU A 79 1.71 8.06 -14.72
N ALA A 80 0.81 7.25 -15.27
CA ALA A 80 1.14 5.89 -15.64
C ALA A 80 2.08 5.86 -16.85
N ASP A 81 1.92 6.76 -17.81
CA ASP A 81 2.80 6.87 -18.95
C ASP A 81 4.18 7.43 -18.57
N GLU A 82 4.24 8.36 -17.61
CA GLU A 82 5.48 8.76 -16.93
C GLU A 82 6.17 7.54 -16.30
N LEU A 83 5.45 6.72 -15.53
CA LEU A 83 6.02 5.52 -14.89
C LEU A 83 6.52 4.50 -15.90
N LYS A 84 5.80 4.27 -17.00
CA LYS A 84 6.25 3.37 -18.08
C LYS A 84 7.59 3.84 -18.68
N LYS A 85 7.79 5.17 -18.79
CA LYS A 85 9.04 5.77 -19.28
C LYS A 85 10.15 5.68 -18.22
N GLU A 86 9.87 6.10 -16.99
CA GLU A 86 10.82 6.12 -15.86
C GLU A 86 11.35 4.70 -15.55
N TYR A 87 10.46 3.72 -15.48
CA TYR A 87 10.79 2.33 -15.16
C TYR A 87 10.87 1.45 -16.42
N ARG A 88 11.21 2.03 -17.58
CA ARG A 88 11.36 1.27 -18.85
C ARG A 88 12.31 0.08 -18.70
N TYR A 89 13.34 0.19 -17.86
CA TYR A 89 14.29 -0.90 -17.58
C TYR A 89 13.66 -2.12 -16.89
N VAL A 90 12.53 -1.94 -16.17
CA VAL A 90 11.73 -3.02 -15.60
C VAL A 90 10.85 -3.64 -16.69
N PHE A 91 10.15 -2.79 -17.43
CA PHE A 91 9.16 -3.22 -18.42
C PHE A 91 9.78 -3.84 -19.67
N LYS A 92 11.03 -3.54 -20.02
CA LYS A 92 11.74 -4.23 -21.12
C LYS A 92 11.88 -5.75 -20.92
N THR A 93 11.68 -6.24 -19.69
CA THR A 93 11.71 -7.68 -19.38
C THR A 93 10.40 -8.39 -19.72
N PHE A 94 9.38 -7.65 -20.15
CA PHE A 94 8.07 -8.20 -20.51
C PHE A 94 8.16 -8.88 -21.87
N ASN A 95 7.42 -9.99 -22.03
CA ASN A 95 7.30 -10.63 -23.34
C ASN A 95 6.37 -9.83 -24.27
N SER A 96 6.27 -10.21 -25.53
CA SER A 96 5.49 -9.48 -26.53
C SER A 96 4.00 -9.33 -26.19
N GLU A 97 3.37 -10.34 -25.56
CA GLU A 97 1.97 -10.23 -25.09
C GLU A 97 1.86 -9.22 -23.94
N GLN A 98 2.75 -9.30 -22.96
CA GLN A 98 2.78 -8.43 -21.79
C GLN A 98 3.06 -6.97 -22.17
N THR A 99 3.93 -6.72 -23.14
CA THR A 99 4.19 -5.38 -23.67
C THR A 99 2.94 -4.79 -24.33
N LYS A 100 2.22 -5.57 -25.15
CA LYS A 100 0.93 -5.15 -25.74
C LYS A 100 -0.11 -4.83 -24.66
N LEU A 101 -0.16 -5.62 -23.60
CA LEU A 101 -1.04 -5.36 -22.47
C LEU A 101 -0.64 -4.07 -21.74
N LEU A 102 0.65 -3.85 -21.49
CA LEU A 102 1.18 -2.64 -20.86
C LEU A 102 0.87 -1.37 -21.66
N GLU A 103 0.96 -1.43 -22.98
CA GLU A 103 0.67 -0.30 -23.88
C GLU A 103 -0.83 0.02 -23.93
N SER A 104 -1.68 -1.01 -23.93
CA SER A 104 -3.13 -0.87 -24.08
C SER A 104 -3.92 -0.83 -22.76
N VAL A 105 -3.24 -0.89 -21.60
CA VAL A 105 -3.90 -0.99 -20.29
C VAL A 105 -4.74 0.26 -20.01
N LYS A 106 -6.01 0.06 -19.65
CA LYS A 106 -6.91 1.14 -19.27
C LYS A 106 -6.75 1.45 -17.79
N ILE A 107 -6.61 2.73 -17.45
CA ILE A 107 -6.37 3.16 -16.08
C ILE A 107 -7.48 4.11 -15.66
N LYS A 108 -8.08 3.84 -14.50
CA LYS A 108 -9.20 4.63 -13.98
C LYS A 108 -9.24 4.69 -12.47
N TRP A 109 -10.00 5.67 -11.98
CA TRP A 109 -10.39 5.74 -10.59
C TRP A 109 -11.58 4.82 -10.28
N SER A 110 -11.55 4.18 -9.12
CA SER A 110 -12.62 3.32 -8.62
C SER A 110 -13.13 3.80 -7.26
N LYS A 111 -14.45 3.96 -7.17
CA LYS A 111 -15.15 4.20 -5.88
C LYS A 111 -15.29 2.91 -5.04
N ARG A 112 -15.08 1.74 -5.65
CA ARG A 112 -15.25 0.43 -5.01
C ARG A 112 -13.97 -0.10 -4.38
N SER A 113 -12.83 0.34 -4.89
CA SER A 113 -11.54 0.05 -4.28
C SER A 113 -11.43 0.85 -2.98
N THR A 114 -10.78 0.28 -1.96
CA THR A 114 -10.54 0.93 -0.67
C THR A 114 -9.05 1.01 -0.43
N TYR A 115 -8.62 1.85 0.51
CA TYR A 115 -7.22 1.93 0.93
C TYR A 115 -6.58 0.55 1.16
N ARG A 116 -7.32 -0.43 1.73
CA ARG A 116 -6.83 -1.80 1.97
C ARG A 116 -6.28 -2.49 0.71
N ARG A 117 -6.87 -2.23 -0.46
CA ARG A 117 -6.42 -2.81 -1.72
C ARG A 117 -5.44 -1.93 -2.48
N GLY A 118 -5.48 -0.61 -2.28
CA GLY A 118 -4.66 0.30 -3.09
C GLY A 118 -5.29 0.49 -4.47
N GLY A 119 -5.12 -0.53 -5.30
CA GLY A 119 -5.75 -0.70 -6.59
C GLY A 119 -6.06 -2.18 -6.86
N TYR A 120 -6.30 -2.50 -8.12
CA TYR A 120 -6.19 -3.87 -8.64
C TYR A 120 -6.00 -3.82 -10.15
N TYR A 121 -5.20 -4.74 -10.68
CA TYR A 121 -5.17 -5.08 -12.10
C TYR A 121 -6.16 -6.21 -12.42
N LEU A 122 -6.95 -6.02 -13.47
CA LEU A 122 -7.91 -6.99 -13.99
C LEU A 122 -7.57 -7.34 -15.45
N LYS A 123 -6.88 -8.48 -15.65
CA LYS A 123 -6.58 -9.00 -16.99
C LYS A 123 -7.87 -9.37 -17.73
N SER A 124 -8.71 -10.24 -17.15
CA SER A 124 -9.95 -10.71 -17.78
C SER A 124 -11.11 -10.79 -16.79
N SER A 125 -12.35 -10.73 -17.32
CA SER A 125 -13.58 -10.92 -16.55
C SER A 125 -14.61 -11.65 -17.40
N LYS A 126 -15.18 -12.73 -16.87
CA LYS A 126 -16.16 -13.59 -17.57
C LYS A 126 -15.70 -14.01 -18.98
N GLY A 127 -14.42 -14.39 -19.10
CA GLY A 127 -13.82 -14.82 -20.38
C GLY A 127 -13.46 -13.68 -21.35
N GLN A 128 -13.79 -12.42 -21.04
CA GLN A 128 -13.42 -11.27 -21.87
C GLN A 128 -12.16 -10.59 -21.34
N LEU A 129 -11.23 -10.26 -22.24
CA LEU A 129 -10.08 -9.40 -21.94
C LEU A 129 -10.58 -8.01 -21.53
N LYS A 130 -10.20 -7.56 -20.33
CA LYS A 130 -10.50 -6.21 -19.83
C LYS A 130 -9.26 -5.32 -19.85
N ASN A 131 -8.13 -5.87 -19.41
CA ASN A 131 -6.83 -5.18 -19.33
C ASN A 131 -6.94 -3.81 -18.66
N GLU A 132 -7.40 -3.80 -17.41
CA GLU A 132 -7.74 -2.57 -16.68
C GLU A 132 -7.06 -2.51 -15.31
N ILE A 133 -6.48 -1.36 -14.97
CA ILE A 133 -6.02 -1.02 -13.63
C ILE A 133 -7.01 -0.04 -13.01
N SER A 134 -7.52 -0.39 -11.83
CA SER A 134 -8.47 0.42 -11.07
C SER A 134 -7.86 0.88 -9.75
N ILE A 135 -7.54 2.16 -9.62
CA ILE A 135 -6.98 2.75 -8.41
C ILE A 135 -8.09 3.27 -7.50
N SER A 136 -7.99 3.06 -6.19
CA SER A 136 -8.99 3.59 -5.24
C SER A 136 -9.05 5.11 -5.28
N SER A 137 -10.23 5.66 -5.54
CA SER A 137 -10.51 7.10 -5.48
C SER A 137 -10.21 7.73 -4.12
N THR A 138 -10.04 6.93 -3.08
CA THR A 138 -9.56 7.40 -1.77
C THR A 138 -8.14 7.95 -1.83
N PHE A 139 -7.30 7.51 -2.77
CA PHE A 139 -5.93 8.01 -2.93
C PHE A 139 -5.84 9.37 -3.62
N LYS A 140 -6.95 9.92 -4.12
CA LYS A 140 -6.92 11.23 -4.82
C LYS A 140 -6.37 12.37 -3.97
N ASN A 141 -6.49 12.28 -2.64
CA ASN A 141 -5.97 13.28 -1.69
C ASN A 141 -4.66 12.82 -1.02
N THR A 142 -3.89 11.95 -1.66
CA THR A 142 -2.61 11.46 -1.14
C THR A 142 -1.46 12.03 -1.97
N PRO A 143 -0.21 12.05 -1.45
CA PRO A 143 0.91 12.55 -2.22
C PRO A 143 1.06 11.83 -3.56
N LYS A 144 1.40 12.56 -4.63
CA LYS A 144 1.55 12.00 -5.99
C LYS A 144 2.43 10.74 -6.04
N GLU A 145 3.50 10.72 -5.26
CA GLU A 145 4.41 9.57 -5.13
C GLU A 145 3.75 8.31 -4.55
N VAL A 146 2.77 8.47 -3.65
CA VAL A 146 1.96 7.35 -3.15
C VAL A 146 1.11 6.76 -4.27
N ILE A 147 0.46 7.61 -5.07
CA ILE A 147 -0.34 7.18 -6.23
C ILE A 147 0.55 6.46 -7.23
N LYS A 148 1.76 6.99 -7.50
CA LYS A 148 2.76 6.36 -8.37
C LYS A 148 3.17 4.98 -7.88
N LEU A 149 3.44 4.80 -6.59
CA LEU A 149 3.79 3.48 -6.05
C LEU A 149 2.66 2.47 -6.26
N VAL A 150 1.41 2.86 -6.01
CA VAL A 150 0.25 1.98 -6.24
C VAL A 150 0.12 1.66 -7.73
N LEU A 151 0.23 2.64 -8.62
CA LEU A 151 0.21 2.40 -10.07
C LEU A 151 1.32 1.44 -10.50
N PHE A 152 2.55 1.67 -10.04
CA PHE A 152 3.69 0.83 -10.34
C PHE A 152 3.46 -0.62 -9.88
N HIS A 153 2.94 -0.81 -8.67
CA HIS A 153 2.52 -2.12 -8.15
C HIS A 153 1.54 -2.83 -9.09
N GLU A 154 0.48 -2.13 -9.52
CA GLU A 154 -0.54 -2.72 -10.39
C GLU A 154 -0.02 -2.99 -11.81
N LEU A 155 0.90 -2.17 -12.32
CA LEU A 155 1.55 -2.41 -13.61
C LEU A 155 2.42 -3.68 -13.58
N LEU A 156 3.11 -3.96 -12.46
CA LEU A 156 3.87 -5.20 -12.30
C LEU A 156 2.99 -6.45 -12.39
N HIS A 157 1.73 -6.36 -11.98
CA HIS A 157 0.78 -7.47 -12.06
C HIS A 157 0.45 -7.92 -13.50
N ILE A 158 0.79 -7.12 -14.51
CA ILE A 158 0.67 -7.53 -15.93
C ILE A 158 1.54 -8.76 -16.23
N LYS A 159 2.75 -8.82 -15.63
CA LYS A 159 3.67 -9.96 -15.77
C LYS A 159 3.58 -10.91 -14.58
N HIS A 160 3.43 -10.38 -13.38
CA HIS A 160 3.53 -11.12 -12.13
C HIS A 160 2.19 -11.16 -11.41
N LEU A 161 1.35 -12.16 -11.72
CA LEU A 161 0.00 -12.27 -11.14
C LEU A 161 -0.02 -12.39 -9.60
N ASN A 162 1.07 -12.88 -9.01
CA ASN A 162 1.24 -13.03 -7.57
C ASN A 162 2.46 -12.24 -7.10
N HIS A 163 2.53 -11.96 -5.79
CA HIS A 163 3.65 -11.28 -5.15
C HIS A 163 4.87 -12.22 -4.94
N SER A 164 5.44 -12.75 -6.03
CA SER A 164 6.65 -13.58 -6.00
C SER A 164 7.86 -12.82 -5.43
N LYS A 165 8.98 -13.52 -5.19
CA LYS A 165 10.23 -12.86 -4.77
C LYS A 165 10.70 -11.84 -5.83
N GLU A 166 10.59 -12.17 -7.12
CA GLU A 166 10.93 -11.20 -8.18
C GLU A 166 9.99 -10.00 -8.15
N PHE A 167 8.67 -10.21 -7.97
CA PHE A 167 7.72 -9.10 -7.84
C PHE A 167 8.16 -8.14 -6.75
N ARG A 168 8.45 -8.65 -5.55
CA ARG A 168 8.83 -7.83 -4.40
C ARG A 168 10.14 -7.09 -4.64
N SER A 169 11.10 -7.74 -5.30
CA SER A 169 12.36 -7.10 -5.68
C SER A 169 12.16 -5.96 -6.68
N LEU A 170 11.24 -6.10 -7.64
CA LEU A 170 10.91 -5.05 -8.61
C LEU A 170 10.15 -3.91 -7.95
N GLU A 171 9.18 -4.22 -7.11
CA GLU A 171 8.43 -3.23 -6.32
C GLU A 171 9.36 -2.40 -5.43
N GLU A 172 10.33 -3.04 -4.77
CA GLU A 172 11.37 -2.38 -3.95
C GLU A 172 12.31 -1.47 -4.76
N SER A 173 12.38 -1.64 -6.08
CA SER A 173 13.20 -0.77 -6.95
C SER A 173 12.55 0.57 -7.24
N PHE A 174 11.31 0.80 -6.79
CA PHE A 174 10.64 2.09 -6.90
C PHE A 174 11.45 3.19 -6.17
N THR A 175 11.62 4.33 -6.82
CA THR A 175 12.36 5.47 -6.27
C THR A 175 11.73 5.92 -4.96
N ASN A 176 12.54 6.09 -3.91
CA ASN A 176 12.07 6.43 -2.55
C ASN A 176 11.08 5.41 -1.94
N PHE A 177 11.12 4.14 -2.36
CA PHE A 177 10.20 3.09 -1.90
C PHE A 177 10.00 3.08 -0.38
N GLU A 178 11.08 3.10 0.42
CA GLU A 178 10.96 3.02 1.89
C GLU A 178 10.12 4.16 2.47
N LYS A 179 10.33 5.40 1.99
CA LYS A 179 9.60 6.58 2.44
C LYS A 179 8.13 6.52 2.02
N VAL A 180 7.86 6.09 0.79
CA VAL A 180 6.49 6.02 0.27
C VAL A 180 5.71 4.87 0.91
N ASP A 181 6.34 3.72 1.12
CA ASP A 181 5.78 2.58 1.85
C ASP A 181 5.45 2.95 3.30
N GLU A 182 6.31 3.77 3.93
CA GLU A 182 6.04 4.33 5.25
C GLU A 182 4.75 5.19 5.26
N ILE A 183 4.61 6.11 4.31
CA ILE A 183 3.42 6.96 4.17
C ILE A 183 2.17 6.10 3.89
N MET A 184 2.30 5.11 3.01
CA MET A 184 1.24 4.14 2.73
C MET A 184 0.80 3.38 3.98
N GLY A 185 1.76 2.97 4.79
CA GLY A 185 1.54 2.40 6.10
C GLY A 185 0.68 3.29 7.00
N LYS A 186 1.01 4.59 7.11
CA LYS A 186 0.25 5.58 7.89
C LYS A 186 -1.19 5.72 7.39
N ILE A 187 -1.38 5.78 6.07
CA ILE A 187 -2.72 5.87 5.44
C ILE A 187 -3.57 4.65 5.77
N LEU A 188 -3.01 3.45 5.60
CA LEU A 188 -3.70 2.18 5.85
C LEU A 188 -4.12 2.04 7.32
N VAL A 189 -3.25 2.47 8.22
CA VAL A 189 -3.52 2.55 9.66
C VAL A 189 -4.70 3.46 9.94
N GLU A 190 -4.66 4.69 9.45
CA GLU A 190 -5.67 5.69 9.76
C GLU A 190 -7.05 5.21 9.31
N TYR A 191 -7.12 4.64 8.10
CA TYR A 191 -8.33 4.04 7.57
C TYR A 191 -8.85 2.91 8.47
N ARG A 192 -7.97 2.04 8.97
CA ARG A 192 -8.36 0.96 9.89
C ARG A 192 -8.91 1.51 11.19
N ILE A 193 -8.26 2.50 11.80
CA ILE A 193 -8.68 3.14 13.05
C ILE A 193 -10.07 3.79 12.90
N ARG A 194 -10.28 4.56 11.84
CA ARG A 194 -11.60 5.17 11.54
C ARG A 194 -12.70 4.13 11.43
N ARG A 195 -12.42 3.01 10.77
CA ARG A 195 -13.39 1.92 10.65
C ARG A 195 -13.73 1.28 12.01
N MET A 196 -12.81 1.26 12.98
CA MET A 196 -13.10 0.75 14.32
C MET A 196 -14.10 1.65 15.07
N LYS A 197 -14.01 2.97 14.86
CA LYS A 197 -14.88 3.97 15.51
C LYS A 197 -16.30 3.99 14.95
N ASN A 198 -16.50 3.57 13.70
CA ASN A 198 -17.84 3.47 13.08
C ASN A 198 -18.56 2.15 13.42
N LEU A 199 -18.00 1.31 14.29
CA LEU A 199 -18.56 0.04 14.75
C LEU A 199 -18.93 0.06 16.25
N THR A 200 -18.82 1.23 16.89
CA THR A 200 -19.28 1.54 18.26
C THR A 200 -20.38 2.58 18.17
#